data_AF-A0A6G6K600-F1
#
_entry.id   AF-A0A6G6K600-F1
#
_cell.length_a   1.000
_cell.length_b   1.000
_cell.length_c   1.000
_cell.angle_alpha   90.00
_cell.angle_beta   90.00
_cell.angle_gamma   90.00
#
_symmetry.space_group_name_H-M   'P 1'
#
loop_
_entity.id
_entity.type
_entity.pdbx_description
1 polymer ?
#
loop_
_entity_poly.entity_id
_entity_poly.type
_entity_poly.pdbx_seq_one_letter_code
_entity_poly.pdbx_strand_id
1 'polypeptide(L)'
;MPDVSLFTATEPIPADTPVIIRYSVEVGGLPVYNESYDVDKLASEVAQDKARALGFWARRLLAPIAVRERPGFSAALTRAIADGHVCDYGAEPCEQLDSLGIPSKAKSVK
;
A
#
# COMPACT_ATOMS: atom_id res chain seq x y z
N MET A 1 2.07 -6.74 -21.63
CA MET A 1 1.06 -7.62 -21.02
C MET A 1 1.84 -8.73 -20.34
N PRO A 2 1.64 -9.03 -19.04
CA PRO A 2 2.37 -10.15 -18.45
C PRO A 2 1.91 -11.43 -19.14
N ASP A 3 2.87 -12.26 -19.56
CA ASP A 3 2.61 -13.64 -19.99
C ASP A 3 2.21 -14.44 -18.75
N VAL A 4 0.93 -14.38 -18.44
CA VAL A 4 0.28 -15.35 -17.57
C VAL A 4 -0.28 -16.43 -18.48
N SER A 5 -0.10 -17.69 -18.11
CA SER A 5 -0.80 -18.85 -18.65
C SER A 5 -2.30 -18.67 -18.41
N LEU A 6 -2.94 -17.85 -19.26
CA LEU A 6 -4.34 -17.42 -19.20
C LEU A 6 -5.35 -18.59 -19.24
N PHE A 7 -4.88 -19.81 -19.46
CA PHE A 7 -5.68 -21.02 -19.57
C PHE A 7 -5.65 -21.94 -18.34
N THR A 8 -4.92 -21.60 -17.26
CA THR A 8 -4.87 -22.46 -16.05
C THR A 8 -5.84 -22.05 -14.93
N ALA A 9 -6.67 -21.02 -15.14
CA ALA A 9 -7.65 -20.54 -14.16
C ALA A 9 -9.08 -20.46 -14.75
N THR A 10 -9.47 -21.45 -15.56
CA THR A 10 -10.84 -21.57 -16.08
C THR A 10 -11.80 -22.20 -15.08
N GLU A 11 -11.28 -22.95 -14.11
CA GLU A 11 -12.04 -23.52 -12.99
C GLU A 11 -11.85 -22.67 -11.72
N PRO A 12 -12.85 -22.64 -10.81
CA PRO A 12 -12.69 -22.01 -9.51
C PRO A 12 -11.47 -22.56 -8.77
N ILE A 13 -10.70 -21.68 -8.14
CA ILE A 13 -9.57 -22.07 -7.30
C ILE A 13 -10.10 -22.86 -6.09
N PRO A 14 -9.57 -24.07 -5.81
CA PRO A 14 -9.94 -24.84 -4.64
C PRO A 14 -9.75 -24.04 -3.34
N ALA A 15 -10.65 -24.20 -2.37
CA ALA A 15 -10.65 -23.42 -1.13
C ALA A 15 -9.41 -23.64 -0.24
N ASP A 16 -8.70 -24.75 -0.42
CA ASP A 16 -7.45 -25.07 0.26
C ASP A 16 -6.21 -24.54 -0.46
N THR A 17 -6.38 -23.94 -1.65
CA THR A 17 -5.29 -23.34 -2.42
C THR A 17 -5.08 -21.89 -2.00
N PRO A 18 -3.93 -21.53 -1.41
CA PRO A 18 -3.69 -20.17 -0.94
C PRO A 18 -3.56 -19.21 -2.13
N VAL A 19 -4.36 -18.14 -2.10
CA VAL A 19 -4.24 -17.03 -3.05
C VAL A 19 -3.46 -15.90 -2.38
N ILE A 20 -2.22 -15.69 -2.84
CA ILE A 20 -1.28 -14.74 -2.22
C ILE A 20 -1.11 -13.51 -3.11
N ILE A 21 -1.32 -12.33 -2.53
CA ILE A 21 -1.04 -11.03 -3.14
C ILE A 21 0.31 -10.54 -2.62
N ARG A 22 1.25 -10.27 -3.51
CA ARG A 22 2.55 -9.67 -3.15
C ARG A 22 2.59 -8.22 -3.61
N TYR A 23 2.98 -7.35 -2.69
CA TYR A 23 3.24 -5.93 -2.98
C TYR A 23 4.72 -5.68 -2.73
N SER A 24 5.41 -5.11 -3.72
CA SER A 24 6.83 -4.78 -3.67
C SER A 24 7.04 -3.38 -4.23
N VAL A 25 7.81 -2.55 -3.53
CA VAL A 25 8.34 -1.28 -4.04
C VAL A 25 9.84 -1.45 -4.21
N GLU A 26 10.31 -1.18 -5.42
CA GLU A 26 11.71 -1.36 -5.81
C GLU A 26 12.33 -0.03 -6.24
N VAL A 27 13.59 0.18 -5.85
CA VAL A 27 14.41 1.31 -6.28
C VAL A 27 15.65 0.74 -6.97
N GLY A 28 15.78 1.00 -8.28
CA GLY A 28 16.88 0.45 -9.07
C GLY A 28 16.90 -1.09 -9.14
N GLY A 29 15.75 -1.74 -9.01
CA GLY A 29 15.63 -3.20 -8.99
C GLY A 29 15.92 -3.85 -7.62
N LEU A 30 16.13 -3.05 -6.57
CA LEU A 30 16.28 -3.54 -5.20
C LEU A 30 14.98 -3.28 -4.42
N PRO A 31 14.40 -4.31 -3.76
CA PRO A 31 13.21 -4.12 -2.94
C PRO A 31 13.55 -3.29 -1.70
N VAL A 32 12.81 -2.22 -1.49
CA VAL A 32 12.93 -1.33 -0.32
C VAL A 32 11.70 -1.38 0.60
N TYR A 33 10.63 -2.02 0.13
CA TYR A 33 9.44 -2.36 0.89
C TYR A 33 8.75 -3.56 0.26
N ASN A 34 8.31 -4.52 1.07
CA ASN A 34 7.70 -5.75 0.58
C ASN A 34 6.72 -6.33 1.60
N GLU A 35 5.57 -6.75 1.10
CA GLU A 35 4.51 -7.40 1.87
C GLU A 35 3.91 -8.57 1.10
N SER A 36 3.44 -9.55 1.86
CA SER A 36 2.68 -10.69 1.36
C SER A 36 1.34 -10.72 2.09
N TYR A 37 0.25 -10.86 1.34
CA TYR A 37 -1.11 -10.86 1.85
C TYR A 37 -1.86 -12.09 1.37
N ASP A 38 -2.57 -12.73 2.29
CA ASP A 38 -3.49 -13.81 2.00
C ASP A 38 -4.88 -13.22 1.67
N VAL A 39 -5.56 -13.74 0.64
CA VAL A 39 -6.92 -13.32 0.26
C VAL A 39 -7.94 -13.58 1.37
N ASP A 40 -7.80 -14.63 2.17
CA ASP A 40 -8.72 -14.92 3.28
C ASP A 40 -8.56 -13.88 4.39
N LYS A 41 -7.31 -13.47 4.66
CA LYS A 41 -7.04 -12.37 5.58
C LYS A 41 -7.65 -11.06 5.05
N LEU A 42 -7.49 -10.77 3.77
CA LEU A 42 -8.08 -9.59 3.15
C LEU A 42 -9.61 -9.61 3.23
N ALA A 43 -10.24 -10.75 2.99
CA ALA A 43 -11.68 -10.92 3.10
C ALA A 43 -12.17 -10.63 4.54
N SER A 44 -11.44 -11.12 5.54
CA SER A 44 -11.72 -10.85 6.96
C SER A 44 -11.60 -9.35 7.29
N GLU A 45 -10.54 -8.67 6.82
CA GLU A 45 -10.36 -7.23 7.05
C GLU A 45 -11.43 -6.39 6.37
N VAL A 46 -11.82 -6.74 5.15
CA VAL A 46 -12.91 -6.07 4.41
C VAL A 46 -14.25 -6.27 5.11
N ALA A 47 -14.50 -7.46 5.67
CA ALA A 47 -15.72 -7.74 6.43
C ALA A 47 -15.77 -6.97 7.76
N GLN A 48 -14.62 -6.77 8.42
CA GLN A 48 -14.51 -6.02 9.67
C GLN A 48 -14.67 -4.51 9.45
N ASP A 49 -13.91 -3.94 8.51
CA ASP A 49 -13.96 -2.52 8.18
C ASP A 49 -13.47 -2.28 6.75
N LYS A 50 -14.43 -2.29 5.81
CA LYS A 50 -14.18 -2.06 4.39
C LYS A 50 -13.49 -0.73 4.11
N ALA A 51 -13.87 0.35 4.81
CA ALA A 51 -13.32 1.68 4.54
C ALA A 51 -11.85 1.76 4.94
N ARG A 52 -11.52 1.22 6.13
CA ARG A 52 -10.13 1.13 6.60
C ARG A 52 -9.28 0.22 5.71
N ALA A 53 -9.80 -0.95 5.32
CA ALA A 53 -9.09 -1.87 4.43
C ALA A 53 -8.77 -1.20 3.09
N LEU A 54 -9.76 -0.56 2.46
CA LEU A 54 -9.55 0.17 1.21
C LEU A 54 -8.56 1.33 1.37
N GLY A 55 -8.64 2.11 2.44
CA GLY A 55 -7.70 3.20 2.71
C GLY A 55 -6.25 2.72 2.91
N PHE A 56 -6.05 1.54 3.49
CA PHE A 56 -4.72 0.94 3.61
C PHE A 56 -4.16 0.49 2.25
N TRP A 57 -4.99 -0.13 1.40
CA TRP A 57 -4.58 -0.50 0.04
C TRP A 57 -4.35 0.70 -0.88
N ALA A 58 -5.18 1.74 -0.77
CA ALA A 58 -4.98 2.99 -1.50
C ALA A 58 -3.63 3.63 -1.15
N ARG A 59 -3.26 3.64 0.15
CA ARG A 59 -1.95 4.15 0.60
C ARG A 59 -0.78 3.39 -0.01
N ARG A 60 -0.86 2.06 -0.18
CA ARG A 60 0.19 1.30 -0.90
C ARG A 60 0.40 1.78 -2.33
N LEU A 61 -0.66 2.19 -3.02
CA LEU A 61 -0.54 2.67 -4.41
C LEU A 61 0.02 4.10 -4.47
N LEU A 62 -0.33 4.95 -3.50
CA LEU A 62 -0.11 6.39 -3.59
C LEU A 62 1.07 6.89 -2.77
N ALA A 63 1.43 6.21 -1.68
CA ALA A 63 2.60 6.57 -0.88
C ALA A 63 3.91 6.64 -1.68
N PRO A 64 4.23 5.70 -2.61
CA PRO A 64 5.45 5.80 -3.42
C PRO A 64 5.51 7.08 -4.25
N ILE A 65 4.37 7.54 -4.77
CA ILE A 65 4.27 8.78 -5.56
C ILE A 65 4.54 9.98 -4.66
N ALA A 66 3.92 10.01 -3.48
CA ALA A 66 4.01 11.14 -2.55
C ALA A 66 5.40 11.28 -1.90
N VAL A 67 6.11 10.17 -1.67
CA VAL A 67 7.40 10.15 -0.97
C VAL A 67 8.61 10.12 -1.90
N ARG A 68 8.42 10.03 -3.22
CA ARG A 68 9.51 9.85 -4.20
C ARG A 68 10.62 10.90 -4.09
N GLU A 69 10.22 12.16 -3.95
CA GLU A 69 11.13 13.29 -3.89
C GLU A 69 11.57 13.62 -2.44
N ARG A 70 11.12 12.82 -1.46
CA ARG A 70 11.42 13.04 -0.05
C ARG A 70 12.76 12.39 0.31
N PRO A 71 13.58 13.04 1.16
CA PRO A 71 14.76 12.40 1.71
C PRO A 71 14.37 11.22 2.62
N GLY A 72 15.21 10.18 2.65
CA GLY A 72 14.93 8.98 3.43
C GLY A 72 13.76 8.14 2.90
N PHE A 73 13.70 7.94 1.58
CA PHE A 73 12.61 7.27 0.84
C PHE A 73 11.98 6.07 1.57
N SER A 74 12.79 5.10 2.02
CA SER A 74 12.26 3.89 2.68
C SER A 74 11.53 4.19 3.99
N ALA A 75 12.05 5.12 4.80
CA ALA A 75 11.41 5.53 6.05
C ALA A 75 10.14 6.36 5.80
N ALA A 76 10.20 7.30 4.85
CA ALA A 76 9.07 8.09 4.42
C ALA A 76 7.94 7.20 3.85
N LEU A 77 8.30 6.23 3.01
CA LEU A 77 7.39 5.24 2.42
C LEU A 77 6.72 4.38 3.48
N THR A 78 7.51 3.81 4.40
CA THR A 78 6.99 2.93 5.46
C THR A 78 5.97 3.67 6.31
N ARG A 79 6.26 4.91 6.71
CA ARG A 79 5.33 5.72 7.49
C ARG A 79 4.07 6.09 6.70
N ALA A 80 4.23 6.54 5.46
CA ALA A 80 3.10 6.89 4.60
C ALA A 80 2.16 5.69 4.36
N ILE A 81 2.68 4.47 4.23
CA ILE A 81 1.84 3.27 4.12
C ILE A 81 1.14 2.95 5.45
N ALA A 82 1.87 2.99 6.57
CA ALA A 82 1.35 2.61 7.88
C ALA A 82 0.24 3.56 8.38
N ASP A 83 0.50 4.86 8.38
CA ASP A 83 -0.35 5.85 9.04
C ASP A 83 -0.78 7.01 8.13
N GLY A 84 -0.33 7.04 6.88
CA GLY A 84 -0.70 8.07 5.92
C GLY A 84 0.14 9.34 6.00
N HIS A 85 1.16 9.41 6.87
CA HIS A 85 2.01 10.60 6.96
C HIS A 85 3.21 10.52 6.01
N VAL A 86 3.32 11.53 5.16
CA VAL A 86 4.41 11.79 4.22
C VAL A 86 5.39 12.73 4.91
N CYS A 87 6.45 12.16 5.45
CA CYS A 87 7.41 12.81 6.33
C CYS A 87 8.83 12.64 5.78
N ASP A 88 9.66 13.68 5.86
CA ASP A 88 11.09 13.56 5.53
C ASP A 88 11.76 12.59 6.51
N TYR A 89 12.48 11.57 6.01
CA TYR A 89 13.07 10.51 6.83
C TYR A 89 12.08 9.75 7.74
N GLY A 90 10.76 9.87 7.49
CA GLY A 90 9.76 9.35 8.41
C GLY A 90 9.61 10.16 9.70
N ALA A 91 10.10 11.41 9.76
CA ALA A 91 10.04 12.32 10.91
C ALA A 91 9.47 13.70 10.51
N GLU A 92 8.97 14.47 11.48
CA GLU A 92 8.38 15.79 11.19
C GLU A 92 9.37 16.76 10.54
N PRO A 93 8.90 17.67 9.65
CA PRO A 93 7.50 17.99 9.31
C PRO A 93 6.82 16.98 8.36
N CYS A 94 5.49 16.83 8.49
CA CYS A 94 4.71 15.81 7.77
C CYS A 94 3.49 16.40 7.04
N GLU A 95 3.16 15.82 5.89
CA GLU A 95 1.88 15.97 5.20
C GLU A 95 1.02 14.72 5.43
N GLN A 96 -0.30 14.85 5.58
CA GLN A 96 -1.19 13.70 5.81
C GLN A 96 -1.98 13.37 4.54
N LEU A 97 -1.93 12.12 4.10
CA LEU A 97 -2.77 11.59 3.05
C LEU A 97 -4.20 11.33 3.59
N ASP A 98 -5.22 11.68 2.81
CA ASP A 98 -6.60 11.36 3.11
C ASP A 98 -6.92 9.87 2.85
N SER A 99 -8.18 9.48 3.07
CA SER A 99 -8.66 8.11 2.88
C SER A 99 -8.54 7.59 1.44
N LEU A 100 -8.32 8.48 0.47
CA LEU A 100 -8.10 8.16 -0.94
C LEU A 100 -6.63 8.30 -1.34
N GLY A 101 -5.73 8.57 -0.38
CA GLY A 101 -4.30 8.77 -0.59
C GLY A 101 -3.96 10.09 -1.28
N ILE A 102 -4.86 11.08 -1.26
CA ILE A 102 -4.63 12.43 -1.78
C ILE A 102 -4.07 13.28 -0.63
N PRO A 103 -3.10 14.19 -0.88
CA PRO A 103 -2.63 15.10 0.17
C PRO A 103 -3.80 15.89 0.77
N SER A 104 -4.15 15.62 2.03
CA SER A 104 -5.10 16.44 2.75
C SER A 104 -4.41 17.77 3.04
N LYS A 105 -4.98 18.88 2.54
CA LYS A 105 -4.51 20.20 2.96
C LYS A 105 -4.72 20.28 4.46
N ALA A 106 -3.64 20.18 5.24
CA ALA A 106 -3.67 20.44 6.66
C ALA A 106 -4.34 21.80 6.86
N LYS A 107 -5.48 21.82 7.57
CA LYS A 107 -5.98 23.08 8.13
C LYS A 107 -4.89 23.54 9.08
N SER A 108 -4.12 24.55 8.68
CA SER A 108 -3.30 25.33 9.59
C SER A 108 -4.21 25.80 10.72
N VAL A 109 -4.08 25.14 11.87
CA VAL A 109 -4.63 25.66 13.12
C VAL A 109 -3.74 26.85 13.45
N LYS A 110 -4.30 28.04 13.28
CA LYS A 110 -3.73 29.29 13.78
C LYS A 110 -3.73 29.30 15.30
#